data_AF-F3UUV0-F1
#
_entry.id   AF-F3UUV0-F1
#
_cell.length_a   1.000
_cell.length_b   1.000
_cell.length_c   1.000
_cell.angle_alpha   90.00
_cell.angle_beta   90.00
_cell.angle_gamma   90.00
#
_symmetry.space_group_name_H-M   'P 1'
#
loop_
_entity.id
_entity.type
_entity.pdbx_description
1 polymer ?
#
loop_
_entity_poly.entity_id
_entity_poly.type
_entity_poly.pdbx_seq_one_letter_code
_entity_poly.pdbx_strand_id
1 'polypeptide(L)'
;MKKHKLKLLFLGLLLPLFLLAGCNGTPSIKGKWNVQGAYGDINTTEFTDKKVVVEDKEKEYKQVATGFKNNSHYVVIEIEKQKYSIVFPDADKNIAILLQPSSDDDYLNGEMILAMNRKEVPNYEKYAEKYMNR
;
A
#
# COMPACT_ATOMS: atom_id res chain seq x y z
N MET A 1 55.02 52.33 2.01
CA MET A 1 53.83 52.32 2.90
C MET A 1 53.15 50.96 2.79
N LYS A 2 52.86 50.32 3.93
CA LYS A 2 52.52 48.90 4.08
C LYS A 2 51.06 48.58 3.75
N LYS A 3 50.86 47.41 3.13
CA LYS A 3 49.58 46.74 2.82
C LYS A 3 48.91 46.24 4.10
N HIS A 4 47.60 46.41 4.25
CA HIS A 4 46.79 45.64 5.19
C HIS A 4 45.74 44.82 4.45
N LYS A 5 45.87 43.50 4.61
CA LYS A 5 44.99 42.45 4.11
C LYS A 5 43.76 42.38 5.03
N LEU A 6 42.56 42.54 4.48
CA LEU A 6 41.32 42.33 5.22
C LEU A 6 41.04 40.81 5.27
N LYS A 7 41.22 40.22 6.44
CA LYS A 7 40.93 38.81 6.71
C LYS A 7 39.43 38.65 7.05
N LEU A 8 38.81 37.68 6.38
CA LEU A 8 37.86 36.69 6.87
C LEU A 8 36.84 37.10 7.94
N LEU A 9 35.55 37.01 7.61
CA LEU A 9 34.52 36.55 8.53
C LEU A 9 33.57 35.59 7.81
N PHE A 10 33.72 34.31 8.10
CA PHE A 10 32.82 33.20 7.78
C PHE A 10 31.49 33.41 8.50
N LEU A 11 30.33 33.18 7.85
CA LEU A 11 29.24 32.41 8.48
C LEU A 11 28.18 31.92 7.49
N GLY A 12 28.23 30.62 7.22
CA GLY A 12 27.12 29.69 6.94
C GLY A 12 25.87 30.18 6.20
N LEU A 13 25.79 29.82 4.91
CA LEU A 13 24.52 29.35 4.35
C LEU A 13 24.78 28.23 3.34
N LEU A 14 25.40 27.14 3.83
CA LEU A 14 25.14 25.81 3.28
C LEU A 14 23.70 25.49 3.69
N LEU A 15 22.72 25.85 2.86
CA LEU A 15 21.41 25.23 2.94
C LEU A 15 21.62 23.79 2.47
N PRO A 16 21.61 22.76 3.34
CA PRO A 16 21.53 21.43 2.78
C PRO A 16 20.15 21.30 2.15
N LEU A 17 20.10 20.94 0.87
CA LEU A 17 18.90 20.37 0.23
C LEU A 17 18.62 18.99 0.87
N PHE A 18 18.32 18.95 2.17
CA PHE A 18 17.72 17.79 2.83
C PHE A 18 16.22 18.05 2.91
N LEU A 19 15.53 18.01 1.77
CA LEU A 19 14.08 17.96 1.79
C LEU A 19 13.59 16.82 0.89
N LEU A 20 13.21 15.75 1.60
CA LEU A 20 12.11 14.85 1.28
C LEU A 20 12.39 13.72 0.29
N ALA A 21 13.42 12.91 0.58
CA ALA A 21 13.20 11.47 0.48
C ALA A 21 12.30 11.04 1.64
N GLY A 22 11.03 11.43 1.58
CA GLY A 22 10.00 10.74 2.34
C GLY A 22 9.94 9.32 1.81
N CYS A 23 10.76 8.43 2.36
CA CYS A 23 10.51 7.00 2.26
C CYS A 23 9.18 6.74 2.96
N ASN A 24 8.07 7.01 2.28
CA ASN A 24 6.86 6.25 2.49
C ASN A 24 7.25 4.82 2.12
N GLY A 25 7.77 4.08 3.10
CA GLY A 25 8.11 2.69 2.93
C GLY A 25 6.93 2.00 2.26
N THR A 26 7.24 1.20 1.23
CA THR A 26 6.26 0.41 0.50
C THR A 26 5.29 -0.19 1.50
N PRO A 27 3.97 0.07 1.39
CA PRO A 27 2.98 -0.49 2.29
C PRO A 27 3.21 -1.98 2.42
N SER A 28 3.57 -2.41 3.63
CA SER A 28 3.74 -3.83 3.89
C SER A 28 2.36 -4.45 4.00
N ILE A 29 2.01 -5.31 3.06
CA ILE A 29 0.81 -6.16 3.16
C ILE A 29 0.97 -7.22 4.26
N LYS A 30 2.19 -7.44 4.75
CA LYS A 30 2.53 -8.50 5.72
C LYS A 30 1.71 -8.40 7.01
N GLY A 31 1.57 -9.55 7.65
CA GLY A 31 0.84 -9.74 8.89
C GLY A 31 -0.60 -10.18 8.65
N LYS A 32 -1.34 -10.24 9.76
CA LYS A 32 -2.72 -10.74 9.81
C LYS A 32 -3.73 -9.67 9.42
N TRP A 33 -4.78 -10.13 8.77
CA TRP A 33 -5.92 -9.35 8.32
C TRP A 33 -7.20 -10.11 8.65
N ASN A 34 -8.17 -9.41 9.23
CA ASN A 34 -9.56 -9.84 9.20
C ASN A 34 -10.12 -9.51 7.82
N VAL A 35 -10.86 -10.44 7.23
CA VAL A 35 -11.42 -10.28 5.89
C VAL A 35 -12.90 -10.62 5.86
N GLN A 36 -13.63 -9.95 4.98
CA GLN A 36 -14.99 -10.32 4.62
C GLN A 36 -15.17 -10.32 3.10
N GLY A 37 -15.71 -11.42 2.57
CA GLY A 37 -16.08 -11.57 1.16
C GLY A 37 -17.49 -11.05 0.84
N ALA A 38 -17.85 -11.07 -0.44
CA ALA A 38 -19.13 -10.56 -0.94
C ALA A 38 -20.36 -11.29 -0.37
N TYR A 39 -20.21 -12.54 0.04
CA TYR A 39 -21.29 -13.35 0.63
C TYR A 39 -21.38 -13.23 2.16
N GLY A 40 -20.58 -12.33 2.75
CA GLY A 40 -20.57 -12.07 4.18
C GLY A 40 -19.73 -13.03 5.01
N ASP A 41 -19.05 -13.99 4.37
CA ASP A 41 -18.10 -14.91 5.00
C ASP A 41 -16.95 -14.12 5.64
N ILE A 42 -16.70 -14.39 6.93
CA ILE A 42 -15.66 -13.74 7.71
C ILE A 42 -14.54 -14.74 7.94
N ASN A 43 -13.31 -14.34 7.64
CA ASN A 43 -12.13 -15.15 7.89
C ASN A 43 -10.94 -14.26 8.28
N THR A 44 -9.78 -14.89 8.46
CA THR A 44 -8.50 -14.22 8.58
C THR A 44 -7.54 -14.72 7.51
N THR A 45 -6.66 -13.82 7.05
CA THR A 45 -5.54 -14.18 6.18
C THR A 45 -4.25 -13.58 6.72
N GLU A 46 -3.13 -14.26 6.51
CA GLU A 46 -1.81 -13.79 6.90
C GLU A 46 -0.89 -13.73 5.69
N PHE A 47 -0.33 -12.54 5.43
CA PHE A 47 0.69 -12.35 4.42
C PHE A 47 2.07 -12.43 5.08
N THR A 48 2.92 -13.29 4.54
CA THR A 48 4.35 -13.37 4.85
C THR A 48 5.16 -12.78 3.70
N ASP A 49 6.47 -12.97 3.65
CA ASP A 49 7.32 -12.42 2.58
C ASP A 49 7.00 -12.98 1.19
N LYS A 50 6.46 -14.21 1.12
CA LYS A 50 6.27 -14.95 -0.14
C LYS A 50 4.94 -15.69 -0.22
N LYS A 51 4.23 -15.81 0.90
CA LYS A 51 3.04 -16.65 1.01
C LYS A 51 1.88 -15.91 1.64
N VAL A 52 0.69 -16.29 1.23
CA VAL A 52 -0.58 -15.86 1.81
C VAL A 52 -1.44 -17.08 2.10
N VAL A 53 -2.23 -17.04 3.16
CA VAL A 53 -3.23 -18.07 3.46
C VAL A 53 -4.57 -17.66 2.83
N VAL A 54 -5.06 -18.42 1.86
CA VAL A 54 -6.36 -18.22 1.20
C VAL A 54 -7.15 -19.51 1.38
N GLU A 55 -8.35 -19.44 1.96
CA GLU A 55 -9.19 -20.63 2.22
C GLU A 55 -8.43 -21.75 2.95
N ASP A 56 -7.70 -21.40 4.00
CA ASP A 56 -6.86 -22.31 4.80
C ASP A 56 -5.73 -23.01 4.02
N LYS A 57 -5.43 -22.56 2.80
CA LYS A 57 -4.32 -23.07 1.99
C LYS A 57 -3.26 -22.00 1.81
N GLU A 58 -2.00 -22.39 2.04
CA GLU A 58 -0.87 -21.54 1.68
C GLU A 58 -0.73 -21.45 0.16
N LYS A 59 -0.64 -20.22 -0.34
CA LYS A 59 -0.35 -19.89 -1.74
C LYS A 59 0.89 -19.03 -1.80
N GLU A 60 1.79 -19.37 -2.72
CA GLU A 60 2.89 -18.47 -3.07
C GLU A 60 2.37 -17.29 -3.88
N TYR A 61 2.93 -16.11 -3.64
CA TYR A 61 2.63 -14.92 -4.42
C TYR A 61 3.92 -14.15 -4.75
N LYS A 62 3.86 -13.37 -5.82
CA LYS A 62 4.92 -12.40 -6.17
C LYS A 62 4.35 -10.99 -6.11
N GLN A 63 5.06 -10.07 -5.49
CA GLN A 63 4.74 -8.65 -5.63
C GLN A 63 5.29 -8.17 -6.97
N VAL A 64 4.41 -7.75 -7.89
CA VAL A 64 4.78 -7.38 -9.26
C VAL A 64 4.75 -5.88 -9.51
N ALA A 65 3.97 -5.12 -8.74
CA ALA A 65 3.96 -3.66 -8.83
C ALA A 65 3.53 -3.01 -7.50
N THR A 66 3.87 -1.74 -7.32
CA THR A 66 3.37 -0.90 -6.22
C THR A 66 3.25 0.54 -6.70
N GLY A 67 2.32 1.31 -6.14
CA GLY A 67 2.22 2.72 -6.49
C GLY A 67 1.36 3.53 -5.53
N PHE A 68 1.12 4.77 -5.94
CA PHE A 68 0.24 5.71 -5.26
C PHE A 68 -0.55 6.49 -6.31
N LYS A 69 -1.87 6.41 -6.26
CA LYS A 69 -2.80 7.09 -7.20
C LYS A 69 -4.12 7.33 -6.47
N ASN A 70 -4.82 8.42 -6.78
CA ASN A 70 -6.09 8.81 -6.14
C ASN A 70 -6.03 8.80 -4.61
N ASN A 71 -4.94 9.36 -4.06
CA ASN A 71 -4.66 9.42 -2.63
C ASN A 71 -4.63 8.06 -1.90
N SER A 72 -4.45 6.96 -2.65
CA SER A 72 -4.38 5.60 -2.13
C SER A 72 -3.07 4.94 -2.53
N HIS A 73 -2.47 4.21 -1.61
CA HIS A 73 -1.37 3.31 -1.93
C HIS A 73 -1.92 1.98 -2.45
N TYR A 74 -1.19 1.32 -3.35
CA TYR A 74 -1.57 -0.02 -3.78
C TYR A 74 -0.35 -0.93 -3.98
N VAL A 75 -0.60 -2.22 -3.80
CA VAL A 75 0.36 -3.30 -4.05
C VAL A 75 -0.31 -4.31 -4.97
N VAL A 76 0.35 -4.67 -6.07
CA VAL A 76 -0.13 -5.69 -6.99
C VAL A 76 0.62 -6.99 -6.70
N ILE A 77 -0.13 -8.04 -6.45
CA ILE A 77 0.39 -9.39 -6.26
C ILE A 77 -0.07 -10.30 -7.39
N GLU A 78 0.76 -11.27 -7.75
CA GLU A 78 0.45 -12.33 -8.69
C GLU A 78 0.42 -13.66 -7.96
N ILE A 79 -0.71 -14.37 -8.06
CA ILE A 79 -0.91 -15.74 -7.55
C ILE A 79 -1.34 -16.57 -8.76
N GLU A 80 -0.62 -17.65 -9.06
CA GLU A 80 -0.98 -18.56 -10.16
C GLU A 80 -1.21 -17.85 -11.51
N LYS A 81 -0.39 -16.82 -11.82
CA LYS A 81 -0.49 -15.94 -13.01
C LYS A 81 -1.70 -15.00 -13.04
N GLN A 82 -2.54 -15.00 -12.01
CA GLN A 82 -3.61 -14.03 -11.83
C GLN A 82 -3.14 -12.87 -10.97
N LYS A 83 -3.37 -11.64 -11.43
CA LYS A 83 -3.04 -10.42 -10.69
C LYS A 83 -4.19 -10.00 -9.79
N TYR A 84 -3.83 -9.52 -8.62
CA TYR A 84 -4.72 -8.91 -7.64
C TYR A 84 -4.11 -7.61 -7.13
N SER A 85 -4.94 -6.63 -6.81
CA SER A 85 -4.51 -5.35 -6.26
C SER A 85 -5.00 -5.19 -4.84
N ILE A 86 -4.10 -4.93 -3.91
CA ILE A 86 -4.40 -4.59 -2.52
C ILE A 86 -4.29 -3.07 -2.42
N VAL A 87 -5.43 -2.40 -2.26
CA VAL A 87 -5.52 -0.94 -2.22
C VAL A 87 -5.73 -0.48 -0.78
N PHE A 88 -4.85 0.40 -0.32
CA PHE A 88 -4.86 1.04 0.99
C PHE A 88 -5.41 2.47 0.86
N PRO A 89 -6.68 2.71 1.21
CA PRO A 89 -7.27 4.04 1.11
C PRO A 89 -6.75 5.02 2.16
N ASP A 90 -6.32 4.51 3.33
CA ASP A 90 -5.91 5.32 4.46
C ASP A 90 -4.39 5.28 4.69
N ALA A 91 -3.83 6.37 5.22
CA ALA A 91 -2.38 6.52 5.45
C ALA A 91 -1.82 5.54 6.50
N ASP A 92 -2.65 5.14 7.47
CA ASP A 92 -2.26 4.22 8.54
C ASP A 92 -2.20 2.74 8.08
N LYS A 93 -2.72 2.45 6.88
CA LYS A 93 -2.70 1.13 6.23
C LYS A 93 -3.34 0.02 7.09
N ASN A 94 -4.28 0.38 7.98
CA ASN A 94 -5.07 -0.59 8.74
C ASN A 94 -6.26 -1.14 7.95
N ILE A 95 -6.69 -0.40 6.93
CA ILE A 95 -7.79 -0.75 6.04
C ILE A 95 -7.21 -1.03 4.64
N ALA A 96 -7.74 -2.05 3.98
CA ALA A 96 -7.48 -2.32 2.57
C ALA A 96 -8.69 -2.98 1.88
N ILE A 97 -8.69 -2.93 0.55
CA ILE A 97 -9.57 -3.74 -0.30
C ILE A 97 -8.71 -4.58 -1.25
N LEU A 98 -9.09 -5.85 -1.44
CA LEU A 98 -8.51 -6.72 -2.45
C LEU A 98 -9.39 -6.69 -3.70
N LEU A 99 -8.80 -6.36 -4.83
CA LEU A 99 -9.47 -6.27 -6.12
C LEU A 99 -8.87 -7.28 -7.10
N GLN A 100 -9.70 -7.82 -7.97
CA GLN A 100 -9.26 -8.37 -9.25
C GLN A 100 -9.32 -7.24 -10.29
N PRO A 101 -8.17 -6.72 -10.77
CA PRO A 101 -8.16 -5.65 -11.77
C PRO A 101 -8.85 -6.07 -13.05
N SER A 102 -9.58 -5.13 -13.65
CA SER A 102 -10.25 -5.30 -14.94
C SER A 102 -9.30 -5.21 -16.15
N SER A 103 -8.11 -4.63 -15.95
CA SER A 103 -7.06 -4.51 -16.96
C SER A 103 -5.67 -4.48 -16.32
N ASP A 104 -4.65 -4.72 -17.13
CA ASP A 104 -3.24 -4.59 -16.72
C ASP A 104 -2.74 -3.13 -16.68
N ASP A 105 -3.53 -2.21 -17.23
CA ASP A 105 -3.20 -0.78 -17.29
C ASP A 105 -3.76 -0.01 -16.08
N ASP A 106 -4.79 -0.54 -15.41
CA ASP A 106 -5.38 0.09 -14.22
C ASP A 106 -5.63 -0.89 -13.07
N TYR A 107 -4.70 -0.89 -12.11
CA TYR A 107 -4.77 -1.72 -10.91
C TYR A 107 -5.73 -1.21 -9.82
N LEU A 108 -6.37 -0.05 -10.01
CA LEU A 108 -7.33 0.50 -9.03
C LEU A 108 -8.78 0.24 -9.40
N ASN A 109 -9.05 -0.27 -10.60
CA ASN A 109 -10.39 -0.50 -11.12
C ASN A 109 -10.62 -1.99 -11.42
N GLY A 110 -11.69 -2.56 -10.88
CA GLY A 110 -12.00 -3.97 -11.05
C GLY A 110 -13.08 -4.46 -10.11
N GLU A 111 -13.14 -5.77 -9.92
CA GLU A 111 -14.08 -6.41 -9.00
C GLU A 111 -13.47 -6.49 -7.61
N MET A 112 -14.23 -6.05 -6.59
CA MET A 112 -13.80 -6.19 -5.20
C MET A 112 -14.05 -7.61 -4.71
N ILE A 113 -12.99 -8.26 -4.24
CA ILE A 113 -13.04 -9.64 -3.76
C ILE A 113 -13.16 -9.67 -2.23
N LEU A 114 -12.35 -8.87 -1.52
CA LEU A 114 -12.34 -8.84 -0.06
C LEU A 114 -12.27 -7.41 0.49
N ALA A 115 -13.02 -7.15 1.55
CA ALA A 115 -12.72 -6.09 2.49
C ALA A 115 -11.70 -6.59 3.51
N MET A 116 -10.72 -5.78 3.88
CA MET A 116 -9.62 -6.19 4.75
C MET A 116 -9.38 -5.15 5.85
N ASN A 117 -9.23 -5.60 7.09
CA ASN A 117 -8.89 -4.74 8.22
C ASN A 117 -7.98 -5.44 9.24
N ARG A 118 -6.95 -4.74 9.74
CA ARG A 118 -5.96 -5.31 10.69
C ARG A 118 -6.49 -5.46 12.13
N LYS A 119 -7.49 -4.69 12.51
CA LYS A 119 -7.93 -4.53 13.91
C LYS A 119 -9.30 -5.15 14.18
N GLU A 120 -10.25 -4.93 13.27
CA GLU A 120 -11.66 -5.32 13.44
C GLU A 120 -12.14 -6.14 12.25
N VAL A 121 -13.30 -6.78 12.39
CA VAL A 121 -13.98 -7.47 11.29
C VAL A 121 -14.51 -6.41 10.31
N PRO A 122 -14.06 -6.39 9.04
CA PRO A 122 -14.54 -5.42 8.07
C PRO A 122 -15.97 -5.76 7.61
N ASN A 123 -16.62 -4.78 6.96
CA ASN A 123 -17.90 -4.98 6.29
C ASN A 123 -17.73 -4.76 4.79
N TYR A 124 -17.96 -5.82 3.99
CA TYR A 124 -17.77 -5.81 2.54
C TYR A 124 -18.60 -4.71 1.87
N GLU A 125 -19.90 -4.66 2.13
CA GLU A 125 -20.83 -3.71 1.48
C GLU A 125 -20.44 -2.26 1.78
N LYS A 126 -20.13 -1.93 3.04
CA LYS A 126 -19.69 -0.59 3.45
C LYS A 126 -18.37 -0.19 2.79
N TYR A 127 -17.44 -1.14 2.64
CA TYR A 127 -16.16 -0.87 2.00
C TYR A 127 -16.34 -0.69 0.49
N ALA A 128 -17.20 -1.50 -0.14
CA ALA A 128 -17.54 -1.35 -1.54
C ALA A 128 -18.20 0.03 -1.79
N GLU A 129 -19.21 0.40 -1.02
CA GLU A 129 -19.88 1.70 -1.14
C GLU A 129 -18.91 2.88 -1.00
N LYS A 130 -18.01 2.80 0.00
CA LYS A 130 -17.08 3.89 0.33
C LYS A 130 -15.88 3.96 -0.62
N TYR A 131 -15.40 2.83 -1.11
CA TYR A 131 -14.09 2.73 -1.77
C TYR A 131 -14.13 2.19 -3.19
N MET A 132 -15.27 1.76 -3.75
CA MET A 132 -15.36 1.32 -5.14
C MET A 132 -16.04 2.35 -6.06
N ASN A 133 -16.83 3.27 -5.54
CA ASN A 133 -17.52 4.32 -6.32
C ASN A 133 -16.62 5.53 -6.65
N ARG A 134 -15.39 5.29 -7.11
CA ARG A 134 -14.38 6.33 -7.34
C ARG A 134 -14.40 6.91 -8.76
#